data_AF-A0A7L4L887-F1
#
_entry.id   AF-A0A7L4L887-F1
#
_cell.length_a   1.000
_cell.length_b   1.000
_cell.length_c   1.000
_cell.angle_alpha   90.00
_cell.angle_beta   90.00
_cell.angle_gamma   90.00
#
_symmetry.space_group_name_H-M   'P 1'
#
loop_
_entity.id
_entity.type
_entity.pdbx_description
1 polymer ?
#
loop_
_entity_poly.entity_id
_entity_poly.type
_entity_poly.pdbx_seq_one_letter_code
_entity_poly.pdbx_strand_id
1 'polypeptide(L)'
;LLRSSQPLTGPNRRRCREDEKLLGTILDDGERGFIIDTRSAQAAKQARMGGGGTEPKSSYPQWRRLHRALDRGRPLQESFIKLVEACSDPSLSMDRWLSRLESSRWLGHVKAALSTACLAAQCLDREDSSVLVHGAEGTDTTLLVTALAQVILDPSCRTLQGFQALLEREWIEVRAAVLRRVGIAAWLGALTPDPPLGIPQAGHPFHLRCARSASSHARGKQEAPLFLLFLDCVWQLSRQFPFSLEFGEQLLLTLFDNAYASAYGTFLCNNEKERSLCKVKESTHSLWAWLNQPEEKQKHLNPLYSHNPLVIWPSVEPQSIQLWQGLFLRWIRPSQHLDEAWAEIKRLVEGN
;
A
#
# COMPACT_ATOMS: atom_id res chain seq x y z
N LEU A 1 4.86 7.13 -12.71
CA LEU A 1 3.70 6.68 -11.88
C LEU A 1 3.12 7.88 -11.15
N LEU A 2 1.80 8.05 -11.22
CA LEU A 2 1.05 9.17 -10.66
C LEU A 2 -0.11 8.63 -9.83
N ARG A 3 -0.62 9.46 -8.92
CA ARG A 3 -1.81 9.16 -8.14
C ARG A 3 -2.68 10.38 -7.90
N SER A 4 -3.97 10.17 -7.76
CA SER A 4 -4.94 11.22 -7.42
C SER A 4 -6.19 10.65 -6.74
N SER A 5 -7.09 11.54 -6.32
CA SER A 5 -8.50 11.21 -6.15
C SER A 5 -9.23 11.17 -7.49
N GLN A 6 -10.48 10.74 -7.50
CA GLN A 6 -11.32 10.79 -8.69
C GLN A 6 -11.56 12.25 -9.17
N PRO A 7 -11.83 12.46 -10.47
CA PRO A 7 -12.24 13.77 -10.97
C PRO A 7 -13.69 14.10 -10.59
N LEU A 8 -13.99 15.39 -10.40
CA LEU A 8 -15.31 15.89 -10.01
C LEU A 8 -16.22 16.20 -11.22
N THR A 9 -16.41 15.21 -12.08
CA THR A 9 -17.22 15.38 -13.31
C THR A 9 -18.71 15.54 -13.02
N GLY A 10 -19.21 14.88 -11.97
CA GLY A 10 -20.61 14.85 -11.60
C GLY A 10 -21.56 14.29 -12.68
N PRO A 11 -22.89 14.36 -12.44
CA PRO A 11 -23.88 13.87 -13.40
C PRO A 11 -23.87 14.66 -14.71
N ASN A 12 -23.49 15.93 -14.66
CA ASN A 12 -23.46 16.85 -15.80
C ASN A 12 -22.18 16.77 -16.64
N ARG A 13 -21.26 15.84 -16.34
CA ARG A 13 -19.98 15.67 -17.04
C ARG A 13 -19.19 16.97 -17.16
N ARG A 14 -19.10 17.71 -16.05
CA ARG A 14 -18.27 18.92 -15.94
C ARG A 14 -16.83 18.58 -16.32
N ARG A 15 -16.18 19.54 -16.97
CA ARG A 15 -14.81 19.46 -17.43
C ARG A 15 -13.97 20.50 -16.71
N CYS A 16 -12.69 20.22 -16.53
CA CYS A 16 -11.70 21.15 -15.99
C CYS A 16 -10.55 21.24 -17.00
N ARG A 17 -10.35 22.42 -17.58
CA ARG A 17 -9.33 22.62 -18.64
C ARG A 17 -7.93 22.52 -18.06
N GLU A 18 -7.76 22.93 -16.81
CA GLU A 18 -6.51 22.89 -16.07
C GLU A 18 -6.08 21.45 -15.80
N ASP A 19 -7.03 20.57 -15.42
CA ASP A 19 -6.78 19.14 -15.22
C ASP A 19 -6.46 18.42 -16.54
N GLU A 20 -7.21 18.73 -17.61
CA GLU A 20 -6.94 18.23 -18.96
C GLU A 20 -5.55 18.65 -19.45
N LYS A 21 -5.19 19.93 -19.24
CA LYS A 21 -3.86 20.45 -19.57
C LYS A 21 -2.77 19.78 -18.72
N LEU A 22 -3.00 19.61 -17.42
CA LEU A 22 -2.06 18.96 -16.51
C LEU A 22 -1.74 17.55 -17.00
N LEU A 23 -2.76 16.72 -17.22
CA LEU A 23 -2.58 15.35 -17.74
C LEU A 23 -2.03 15.33 -19.17
N GLY A 24 -2.30 16.37 -19.97
CA GLY A 24 -1.70 16.55 -21.30
C GLY A 24 -0.20 16.79 -21.25
N THR A 25 0.30 17.57 -20.28
CA THR A 25 1.75 17.85 -20.13
C THR A 25 2.58 16.67 -19.64
N ILE A 26 1.95 15.57 -19.22
CA ILE A 26 2.62 14.38 -18.70
C ILE A 26 3.10 13.45 -19.82
N LEU A 27 2.37 13.45 -20.94
CA LEU A 27 2.63 12.57 -22.06
C LEU A 27 3.39 13.33 -23.13
N ASP A 28 4.43 12.71 -23.69
CA ASP A 28 5.10 13.26 -24.86
C ASP A 28 4.23 13.11 -26.12
N ASP A 29 4.56 13.83 -27.19
CA ASP A 29 3.79 13.83 -28.43
C ASP A 29 3.71 12.41 -29.03
N GLY A 30 2.48 11.91 -29.18
CA GLY A 30 2.19 10.57 -29.71
C GLY A 30 2.14 9.45 -28.67
N GLU A 31 2.51 9.72 -27.41
CA GLU A 31 2.41 8.74 -26.33
C GLU A 31 0.99 8.55 -25.81
N ARG A 32 0.78 7.41 -25.14
CA ARG A 32 -0.48 7.08 -24.46
C ARG A 32 -0.24 6.81 -22.98
N GLY A 33 -1.17 7.28 -22.16
CA GLY A 33 -1.18 7.02 -20.73
C GLY A 33 -2.26 6.00 -20.35
N PHE A 34 -2.09 5.38 -19.18
CA PHE A 34 -3.10 4.52 -18.57
C PHE A 34 -3.67 5.15 -17.30
N ILE A 35 -4.98 5.02 -17.13
CA ILE A 35 -5.66 5.38 -15.87
C ILE A 35 -6.16 4.08 -15.23
N ILE A 36 -5.62 3.72 -14.08
CA ILE A 36 -6.08 2.57 -13.30
C ILE A 36 -7.04 3.09 -12.23
N ASP A 37 -8.33 2.93 -12.48
CA ASP A 37 -9.38 3.20 -11.50
C ASP A 37 -9.57 1.96 -10.63
N THR A 38 -9.24 2.07 -9.34
CA THR A 38 -9.29 0.96 -8.39
C THR A 38 -10.71 0.58 -7.96
N ARG A 39 -11.73 1.24 -8.52
CA ARG A 39 -13.15 0.94 -8.29
C ARG A 39 -13.70 0.06 -9.40
N SER A 40 -14.78 -0.66 -9.07
CA SER A 40 -15.59 -1.30 -10.11
C SER A 40 -16.23 -0.24 -11.01
N ALA A 41 -16.50 -0.61 -12.28
CA ALA A 41 -17.18 0.27 -13.22
C ALA A 41 -18.56 0.74 -12.68
N GLN A 42 -19.24 -0.12 -11.92
CA GLN A 42 -20.50 0.23 -11.24
C GLN A 42 -20.31 1.27 -10.14
N ALA A 43 -19.31 1.09 -9.28
CA ALA A 43 -19.01 2.05 -8.21
C ALA A 43 -18.57 3.41 -8.78
N ALA A 44 -17.78 3.42 -9.85
CA ALA A 44 -17.41 4.66 -10.54
C ALA A 44 -18.63 5.38 -11.15
N LYS A 45 -19.58 4.62 -11.73
CA LYS A 45 -20.85 5.17 -12.23
C LYS A 45 -21.72 5.75 -11.11
N GLN A 46 -21.77 5.10 -9.94
CA GLN A 46 -22.48 5.61 -8.77
C GLN A 46 -21.81 6.89 -8.22
N ALA A 47 -20.48 6.91 -8.14
CA ALA A 47 -19.74 8.08 -7.68
C ALA A 47 -19.99 9.32 -8.55
N ARG A 48 -20.19 9.12 -9.87
CA ARG A 48 -20.60 10.20 -10.78
C ARG A 48 -21.92 10.86 -10.37
N MET A 49 -22.89 10.09 -9.89
CA MET A 49 -24.17 10.64 -9.43
C MET A 49 -24.00 11.49 -8.15
N GLY A 50 -23.01 11.16 -7.32
CA GLY A 50 -22.65 11.91 -6.12
C GLY A 50 -21.65 13.05 -6.33
N GLY A 51 -21.39 13.47 -7.57
CA GLY A 51 -20.49 14.60 -7.88
C GLY A 51 -19.06 14.21 -8.28
N GLY A 52 -18.65 12.96 -8.08
CA GLY A 52 -17.36 12.43 -8.53
C GLY A 52 -17.37 12.01 -10.01
N GLY A 53 -16.61 10.97 -10.36
CA GLY A 53 -16.68 10.34 -11.69
C GLY A 53 -15.36 9.80 -12.22
N THR A 54 -15.17 9.93 -13.53
CA THR A 54 -14.06 9.34 -14.31
C THR A 54 -13.74 10.20 -15.53
N GLU A 55 -12.52 10.09 -16.06
CA GLU A 55 -11.97 10.84 -17.19
C GLU A 55 -12.55 10.36 -18.54
N PRO A 56 -13.53 11.05 -19.16
CA PRO A 56 -14.12 10.57 -20.41
C PRO A 56 -13.11 10.59 -21.56
N LYS A 57 -13.11 9.56 -22.42
CA LYS A 57 -12.21 9.45 -23.60
C LYS A 57 -12.31 10.66 -24.55
N SER A 58 -13.45 11.34 -24.59
CA SER A 58 -13.64 12.56 -25.38
C SER A 58 -12.81 13.75 -24.87
N SER A 59 -12.53 13.80 -23.57
CA SER A 59 -11.75 14.88 -22.94
C SER A 59 -10.28 14.49 -22.72
N TYR A 60 -10.01 13.18 -22.55
CA TYR A 60 -8.67 12.65 -22.31
C TYR A 60 -8.34 11.57 -23.36
N PRO A 61 -8.18 11.94 -24.65
CA PRO A 61 -8.10 10.98 -25.75
C PRO A 61 -6.86 10.08 -25.71
N GLN A 62 -5.73 10.57 -25.17
CA GLN A 62 -4.48 9.82 -25.03
C GLN A 62 -4.46 8.90 -23.79
N TRP A 63 -5.43 9.05 -22.89
CA TRP A 63 -5.48 8.29 -21.64
C TRP A 63 -6.50 7.15 -21.73
N ARG A 64 -6.01 5.91 -21.60
CA ARG A 64 -6.84 4.70 -21.59
C ARG A 64 -7.16 4.31 -20.15
N ARG A 65 -8.44 4.40 -19.77
CA ARG A 65 -8.90 3.94 -18.45
C ARG A 65 -9.13 2.42 -18.40
N LEU A 66 -8.67 1.82 -17.31
CA LEU A 66 -8.84 0.43 -16.92
C LEU A 66 -9.49 0.38 -15.53
N HIS A 67 -10.55 -0.41 -15.37
CA HIS A 67 -11.16 -0.65 -14.07
C HIS A 67 -10.52 -1.89 -13.42
N ARG A 68 -10.07 -1.74 -12.17
CA ARG A 68 -9.49 -2.81 -11.33
C ARG A 68 -10.12 -2.75 -9.95
N ALA A 69 -11.26 -3.41 -9.80
CA ALA A 69 -12.03 -3.37 -8.56
C ALA A 69 -11.22 -3.96 -7.39
N LEU A 70 -10.88 -3.13 -6.43
CA LEU A 70 -10.28 -3.51 -5.16
C LEU A 70 -11.25 -3.19 -4.02
N ASP A 71 -11.50 -4.18 -3.17
CA ASP A 71 -12.36 -4.02 -2.01
C ASP A 71 -11.69 -3.14 -0.94
N ARG A 72 -12.51 -2.34 -0.25
CA ARG A 72 -12.08 -1.42 0.80
C ARG A 72 -13.17 -1.23 1.84
N GLY A 73 -12.84 -0.73 3.03
CA GLY A 73 -13.82 -0.50 4.09
C GLY A 73 -14.43 -1.82 4.58
N ARG A 74 -15.75 -1.83 4.75
CA ARG A 74 -16.49 -2.94 5.36
C ARG A 74 -16.28 -4.32 4.70
N PRO A 75 -16.35 -4.51 3.37
CA PRO A 75 -16.08 -5.82 2.76
C PRO A 75 -14.69 -6.38 3.12
N LEU A 76 -13.66 -5.54 3.11
CA LEU A 76 -12.30 -5.94 3.46
C LEU A 76 -12.18 -6.24 4.97
N GLN A 77 -12.87 -5.46 5.82
CA GLN A 77 -12.94 -5.72 7.25
C GLN A 77 -13.62 -7.06 7.57
N GLU A 78 -14.75 -7.36 6.92
CA GLU A 78 -15.45 -8.64 7.07
C GLU A 78 -14.60 -9.83 6.59
N SER A 79 -13.82 -9.64 5.51
CA SER A 79 -12.84 -10.62 5.05
C SER A 79 -11.79 -10.94 6.11
N PHE A 80 -11.19 -9.90 6.71
CA PHE A 80 -10.18 -10.05 7.75
C PHE A 80 -10.73 -10.72 9.02
N ILE A 81 -11.94 -10.35 9.47
CA ILE A 81 -12.57 -11.00 10.63
C ILE A 81 -12.74 -12.49 10.40
N LYS A 82 -13.28 -12.90 9.25
CA LYS A 82 -13.43 -14.32 8.89
C LYS A 82 -12.11 -15.06 8.85
N LEU A 83 -11.05 -14.40 8.35
CA LEU A 83 -9.72 -14.98 8.34
C LEU A 83 -9.20 -15.24 9.75
N VAL A 84 -9.31 -14.25 10.64
CA VAL A 84 -8.88 -14.38 12.04
C VAL A 84 -9.67 -15.48 12.75
N GLU A 85 -10.98 -15.54 12.56
CA GLU A 85 -11.84 -16.61 13.09
C GLU A 85 -11.42 -18.00 12.58
N ALA A 86 -11.11 -18.12 11.29
CA ALA A 86 -10.60 -19.37 10.72
C ALA A 86 -9.24 -19.77 11.30
N CYS A 87 -8.37 -18.79 11.52
CA CYS A 87 -7.03 -19.00 12.05
C CYS A 87 -6.97 -19.20 13.56
N SER A 88 -8.03 -18.85 14.31
CA SER A 88 -8.05 -18.91 15.79
C SER A 88 -8.61 -20.22 16.36
N ASP A 89 -9.19 -21.08 15.53
CA ASP A 89 -9.89 -22.30 15.95
C ASP A 89 -9.07 -23.56 15.64
N PRO A 90 -8.29 -24.09 16.60
CA PRO A 90 -7.44 -25.26 16.39
C PRO A 90 -8.23 -26.57 16.31
N SER A 91 -9.54 -26.55 16.58
CA SER A 91 -10.39 -27.76 16.60
C SER A 91 -10.90 -28.16 15.21
N LEU A 92 -10.68 -27.31 14.19
CA LEU A 92 -11.17 -27.54 12.84
C LEU A 92 -10.41 -28.67 12.14
N SER A 93 -11.14 -29.55 11.45
CA SER A 93 -10.54 -30.42 10.45
C SER A 93 -9.97 -29.58 9.29
N MET A 94 -8.98 -30.14 8.58
CA MET A 94 -8.32 -29.44 7.47
C MET A 94 -9.32 -28.97 6.40
N ASP A 95 -10.28 -29.79 6.01
CA ASP A 95 -11.29 -29.42 5.00
C ASP A 95 -12.16 -28.24 5.45
N ARG A 96 -12.56 -28.22 6.72
CA ARG A 96 -13.36 -27.12 7.28
C ARG A 96 -12.52 -25.85 7.40
N TRP A 97 -11.26 -25.99 7.80
CA TRP A 97 -10.32 -24.87 7.87
C TRP A 97 -10.08 -24.24 6.50
N LEU A 98 -9.79 -25.06 5.48
CA LEU A 98 -9.61 -24.61 4.09
C LEU A 98 -10.88 -23.94 3.55
N SER A 99 -12.06 -24.51 3.83
CA SER A 99 -13.34 -23.90 3.45
C SER A 99 -13.56 -22.53 4.11
N ARG A 100 -13.25 -22.39 5.41
CA ARG A 100 -13.34 -21.09 6.10
C ARG A 100 -12.32 -20.10 5.54
N LEU A 101 -11.08 -20.51 5.28
CA LEU A 101 -10.04 -19.69 4.67
C LEU A 101 -10.49 -19.18 3.29
N GLU A 102 -11.02 -20.03 2.43
CA GLU A 102 -11.55 -19.63 1.13
C GLU A 102 -12.73 -18.65 1.29
N SER A 103 -13.65 -18.93 2.21
CA SER A 103 -14.81 -18.08 2.49
C SER A 103 -14.44 -16.67 3.01
N SER A 104 -13.25 -16.52 3.61
CA SER A 104 -12.72 -15.24 4.05
C SER A 104 -12.37 -14.33 2.87
N ARG A 105 -12.00 -14.90 1.72
CA ARG A 105 -11.51 -14.20 0.52
C ARG A 105 -10.25 -13.37 0.69
N TRP A 106 -9.57 -13.44 1.83
CA TRP A 106 -8.39 -12.61 2.11
C TRP A 106 -7.29 -12.79 1.06
N LEU A 107 -6.94 -14.03 0.74
CA LEU A 107 -5.95 -14.34 -0.31
C LEU A 107 -6.39 -13.85 -1.70
N GLY A 108 -7.70 -13.74 -1.94
CA GLY A 108 -8.25 -13.12 -3.13
C GLY A 108 -7.98 -11.61 -3.19
N HIS A 109 -8.03 -10.91 -2.06
CA HIS A 109 -7.66 -9.50 -1.97
C HIS A 109 -6.15 -9.29 -2.18
N VAL A 110 -5.30 -10.15 -1.58
CA VAL A 110 -3.84 -10.14 -1.79
C VAL A 110 -3.52 -10.33 -3.27
N LYS A 111 -4.11 -11.35 -3.91
CA LYS A 111 -3.99 -11.60 -5.35
C LYS A 111 -4.40 -10.38 -6.16
N ALA A 112 -5.56 -9.78 -5.88
CA ALA A 112 -6.08 -8.65 -6.65
C ALA A 112 -5.18 -7.41 -6.53
N ALA A 113 -4.65 -7.13 -5.34
CA ALA A 113 -3.73 -6.04 -5.09
C ALA A 113 -2.42 -6.22 -5.86
N LEU A 114 -1.76 -7.39 -5.74
CA LEU A 114 -0.54 -7.71 -6.47
C LEU A 114 -0.77 -7.69 -7.98
N SER A 115 -1.86 -8.27 -8.48
CA SER A 115 -2.18 -8.26 -9.91
C SER A 115 -2.34 -6.84 -10.46
N THR A 116 -2.96 -5.94 -9.68
CA THR A 116 -3.16 -4.55 -10.08
C THR A 116 -1.84 -3.76 -10.03
N ALA A 117 -0.99 -4.02 -9.04
CA ALA A 117 0.34 -3.44 -8.95
C ALA A 117 1.26 -3.92 -10.09
N CYS A 118 1.22 -5.21 -10.43
CA CYS A 118 1.93 -5.77 -11.59
C CYS A 118 1.47 -5.13 -12.90
N LEU A 119 0.18 -4.87 -13.07
CA LEU A 119 -0.31 -4.14 -14.24
C LEU A 119 0.26 -2.72 -14.32
N ALA A 120 0.25 -1.99 -13.20
CA ALA A 120 0.83 -0.65 -13.14
C ALA A 120 2.33 -0.68 -13.46
N ALA A 121 3.06 -1.65 -12.89
CA ALA A 121 4.47 -1.86 -13.15
C ALA A 121 4.72 -2.23 -14.63
N GLN A 122 3.91 -3.09 -15.22
CA GLN A 122 4.04 -3.51 -16.62
C GLN A 122 3.89 -2.33 -17.58
N CYS A 123 2.89 -1.48 -17.36
CA CYS A 123 2.71 -0.28 -18.18
C CYS A 123 3.92 0.66 -18.09
N LEU A 124 4.56 0.78 -16.93
CA LEU A 124 5.71 1.66 -16.72
C LEU A 124 7.02 1.09 -17.27
N ASP A 125 7.27 -0.20 -17.04
CA ASP A 125 8.56 -0.85 -17.35
C ASP A 125 8.63 -1.38 -18.79
N ARG A 126 7.54 -1.98 -19.27
CA ARG A 126 7.52 -2.68 -20.57
C ARG A 126 6.89 -1.88 -21.70
N GLU A 127 5.92 -1.03 -21.37
CA GLU A 127 5.21 -0.20 -22.36
C GLU A 127 5.71 1.27 -22.36
N ASP A 128 6.68 1.60 -21.50
CA ASP A 128 7.19 2.96 -21.21
C ASP A 128 6.08 4.02 -21.14
N SER A 129 4.93 3.63 -20.58
CA SER A 129 3.72 4.45 -20.56
C SER A 129 3.50 5.08 -19.19
N SER A 130 3.07 6.33 -19.17
CA SER A 130 2.67 6.98 -17.92
C SER A 130 1.40 6.37 -17.35
N VAL A 131 1.39 6.12 -16.04
CA VAL A 131 0.26 5.52 -15.31
C VAL A 131 -0.25 6.48 -14.24
N LEU A 132 -1.55 6.78 -14.25
CA LEU A 132 -2.29 7.42 -13.19
C LEU A 132 -3.14 6.38 -12.45
N VAL A 133 -2.97 6.27 -11.14
CA VAL A 133 -3.80 5.41 -10.28
C VAL A 133 -4.71 6.27 -9.43
N HIS A 134 -6.01 5.98 -9.42
CA HIS A 134 -6.93 6.65 -8.50
C HIS A 134 -8.04 5.73 -8.03
N GLY A 135 -8.60 6.10 -6.89
CA GLY A 135 -9.82 5.53 -6.33
C GLY A 135 -10.81 6.66 -6.08
N ALA A 136 -11.71 6.50 -5.12
CA ALA A 136 -12.62 7.59 -4.78
C ALA A 136 -11.88 8.83 -4.23
N GLU A 137 -11.05 8.63 -3.20
CA GLU A 137 -10.34 9.70 -2.49
C GLU A 137 -8.83 9.67 -2.71
N GLY A 138 -8.29 8.60 -3.30
CA GLY A 138 -6.85 8.47 -3.53
C GLY A 138 -6.02 8.07 -2.30
N THR A 139 -6.66 7.78 -1.15
CA THR A 139 -6.01 7.55 0.16
C THR A 139 -6.02 6.10 0.64
N ASP A 140 -6.64 5.19 -0.11
CA ASP A 140 -6.85 3.79 0.27
C ASP A 140 -6.15 2.85 -0.73
N THR A 141 -6.93 2.19 -1.58
CA THR A 141 -6.47 1.22 -2.59
C THR A 141 -5.53 1.84 -3.62
N THR A 142 -5.58 3.15 -3.79
CA THR A 142 -4.60 3.91 -4.59
C THR A 142 -3.20 3.80 -3.99
N LEU A 143 -3.05 4.07 -2.68
CA LEU A 143 -1.77 3.97 -1.99
C LEU A 143 -1.25 2.53 -1.98
N LEU A 144 -2.14 1.56 -1.78
CA LEU A 144 -1.83 0.13 -1.86
C LEU A 144 -1.17 -0.22 -3.21
N VAL A 145 -1.81 0.17 -4.33
CA VAL A 145 -1.29 -0.13 -5.67
C VAL A 145 0.00 0.63 -5.96
N THR A 146 0.08 1.93 -5.63
CA THR A 146 1.27 2.71 -5.95
C THR A 146 2.48 2.33 -5.11
N ALA A 147 2.30 1.98 -3.85
CA ALA A 147 3.38 1.51 -3.00
C ALA A 147 3.88 0.13 -3.46
N LEU A 148 2.99 -0.81 -3.77
CA LEU A 148 3.39 -2.13 -4.28
C LEU A 148 4.09 -2.04 -5.64
N ALA A 149 3.61 -1.21 -6.56
CA ALA A 149 4.27 -0.99 -7.84
C ALA A 149 5.70 -0.45 -7.65
N GLN A 150 5.93 0.42 -6.66
CA GLN A 150 7.27 0.92 -6.34
C GLN A 150 8.19 -0.16 -5.76
N VAL A 151 7.69 -1.04 -4.88
CA VAL A 151 8.49 -2.19 -4.38
C VAL A 151 8.85 -3.15 -5.51
N ILE A 152 7.95 -3.35 -6.47
CA ILE A 152 8.14 -4.20 -7.66
C ILE A 152 9.20 -3.62 -8.61
N LEU A 153 9.12 -2.32 -8.90
CA LEU A 153 9.93 -1.64 -9.90
C LEU A 153 11.30 -1.19 -9.39
N ASP A 154 11.35 -0.64 -8.17
CA ASP A 154 12.50 0.14 -7.69
C ASP A 154 13.30 -0.64 -6.63
N PRO A 155 14.56 -1.03 -6.94
CA PRO A 155 15.46 -1.66 -5.95
C PRO A 155 15.66 -0.85 -4.67
N SER A 156 15.59 0.48 -4.74
CA SER A 156 15.76 1.32 -3.56
C SER A 156 14.65 1.07 -2.53
N CYS A 157 13.42 0.84 -2.99
CA CYS A 157 12.26 0.54 -2.15
C CYS A 157 12.33 -0.85 -1.48
N ARG A 158 13.31 -1.68 -1.84
CA ARG A 158 13.56 -3.01 -1.25
C ARG A 158 14.68 -3.01 -0.21
N THR A 159 15.37 -1.88 -0.03
CA THR A 159 16.27 -1.65 1.12
C THR A 159 15.46 -1.33 2.38
N LEU A 160 16.00 -1.58 3.56
CA LEU A 160 15.34 -1.24 4.84
C LEU A 160 15.04 0.26 4.90
N GLN A 161 16.03 1.10 4.59
CA GLN A 161 15.86 2.56 4.61
C GLN A 161 14.89 3.02 3.52
N GLY A 162 15.00 2.48 2.31
CA GLY A 162 14.12 2.88 1.21
C GLY A 162 12.68 2.43 1.40
N PHE A 163 12.45 1.28 2.05
CA PHE A 163 11.11 0.84 2.45
C PHE A 163 10.51 1.73 3.55
N GLN A 164 11.29 2.09 4.58
CA GLN A 164 10.87 3.09 5.57
C GLN A 164 10.52 4.43 4.91
N ALA A 165 11.36 4.92 3.99
CA ALA A 165 11.11 6.15 3.24
C ALA A 165 9.89 6.05 2.30
N LEU A 166 9.61 4.87 1.73
CA LEU A 166 8.40 4.59 0.97
C LEU A 166 7.16 4.71 1.87
N LEU A 167 7.19 4.12 3.06
CA LEU A 167 6.10 4.20 4.04
C LEU A 167 5.85 5.64 4.50
N GLU A 168 6.91 6.35 4.85
CA GLU A 168 6.82 7.75 5.27
C GLU A 168 6.19 8.59 4.16
N ARG A 169 6.68 8.47 2.91
CA ARG A 169 6.17 9.25 1.78
C ARG A 169 4.75 8.87 1.37
N GLU A 170 4.48 7.58 1.17
CA GLU A 170 3.26 7.14 0.51
C GLU A 170 2.09 6.98 1.46
N TRP A 171 2.33 6.62 2.72
CA TRP A 171 1.29 6.28 3.70
C TRP A 171 1.15 7.34 4.80
N ILE A 172 2.26 7.89 5.34
CA ILE A 172 2.25 8.73 6.55
C ILE A 172 2.18 10.24 6.22
N GLU A 173 3.14 10.75 5.46
CA GLU A 173 3.34 12.18 5.20
C GLU A 173 2.63 12.67 3.95
N VAL A 174 1.72 11.91 3.33
CA VAL A 174 1.20 12.21 1.98
C VAL A 174 1.00 13.71 1.72
N ARG A 175 1.97 14.24 0.98
CA ARG A 175 1.89 15.54 0.36
C ARG A 175 1.03 15.38 -0.88
N ALA A 176 0.16 16.36 -1.12
CA ALA A 176 -0.67 16.40 -2.31
C ALA A 176 0.14 16.06 -3.57
N ALA A 177 -0.45 15.26 -4.46
CA ALA A 177 0.21 14.66 -5.62
C ALA A 177 1.09 15.67 -6.39
N VAL A 178 2.40 15.40 -6.47
CA VAL A 178 3.30 16.08 -7.42
C VAL A 178 4.03 15.02 -8.23
N LEU A 179 3.88 15.14 -9.54
CA LEU A 179 4.53 14.42 -10.62
C LEU A 179 5.97 13.98 -10.29
N ARG A 180 6.19 12.66 -10.20
CA ARG A 180 7.54 12.06 -10.30
C ARG A 180 7.81 11.67 -11.76
N ARG A 181 8.22 12.66 -12.55
CA ARG A 181 9.16 12.58 -13.67
C ARG A 181 9.42 14.03 -14.11
N VAL A 182 10.69 14.40 -14.29
CA VAL A 182 11.23 15.73 -14.62
C VAL A 182 11.29 16.73 -13.44
N GLY A 183 12.49 17.26 -13.20
CA GLY A 183 12.81 18.21 -12.14
C GLY A 183 12.14 19.58 -12.29
N ILE A 184 10.85 19.65 -11.93
CA ILE A 184 10.09 20.91 -11.80
C ILE A 184 9.75 21.21 -10.32
N ALA A 185 10.27 20.42 -9.37
CA ALA A 185 10.09 20.69 -7.93
C ALA A 185 10.79 22.00 -7.47
N ALA A 186 11.65 22.59 -8.29
CA ALA A 186 12.35 23.84 -7.96
C ALA A 186 11.54 25.13 -8.23
N TRP A 187 10.48 25.08 -9.04
CA TRP A 187 9.80 26.31 -9.50
C TRP A 187 8.57 26.73 -8.68
N LEU A 188 7.93 25.81 -7.94
CA LEU A 188 6.74 26.15 -7.12
C LEU A 188 7.07 26.49 -5.66
N GLY A 189 8.28 26.18 -5.18
CA GLY A 189 8.69 26.43 -3.80
C GLY A 189 9.14 27.87 -3.50
N ALA A 190 9.20 28.75 -4.50
CA ALA A 190 9.91 30.03 -4.38
C ALA A 190 9.02 31.28 -4.27
N LEU A 191 7.69 31.22 -4.34
CA LEU A 191 6.88 32.45 -4.45
C LEU A 191 5.62 32.60 -3.58
N THR A 192 5.28 31.69 -2.67
CA THR A 192 4.15 31.94 -1.73
C THR A 192 4.37 31.25 -0.37
N PRO A 193 4.31 31.97 0.76
CA PRO A 193 4.42 31.36 2.10
C PRO A 193 3.20 30.52 2.52
N ASP A 194 2.08 30.60 1.80
CA ASP A 194 0.86 29.84 2.11
C ASP A 194 0.32 29.13 0.86
N PRO A 195 0.09 27.80 0.90
CA PRO A 195 -0.68 27.13 -0.14
C PRO A 195 -2.17 27.54 -0.03
N PRO A 196 -2.86 27.81 -1.15
CA PRO A 196 -4.26 28.23 -1.12
C PRO A 196 -5.15 27.16 -0.45
N LEU A 197 -6.10 27.62 0.38
CA LEU A 197 -7.14 26.81 0.99
C LEU A 197 -7.87 26.00 -0.09
N GLY A 198 -7.67 24.68 -0.11
CA GLY A 198 -8.45 23.79 -0.98
C GLY A 198 -7.73 22.56 -1.51
N ILE A 199 -6.43 22.40 -1.27
CA ILE A 199 -5.72 21.18 -1.68
C ILE A 199 -5.97 20.07 -0.63
N PRO A 200 -6.56 18.92 -1.00
CA PRO A 200 -6.67 17.78 -0.09
C PRO A 200 -5.28 17.25 0.26
N GLN A 201 -4.86 17.42 1.53
CA GLN A 201 -3.66 16.77 2.07
C GLN A 201 -4.05 15.35 2.50
N ALA A 202 -3.61 14.35 1.77
CA ALA A 202 -4.31 13.06 1.68
C ALA A 202 -3.48 11.87 2.21
N GLY A 203 -3.20 11.82 3.51
CA GLY A 203 -2.56 10.66 4.18
C GLY A 203 -3.40 9.38 4.16
N HIS A 204 -2.78 8.21 4.39
CA HIS A 204 -3.56 7.06 4.84
C HIS A 204 -4.11 7.38 6.24
N PRO A 205 -5.42 7.31 6.47
CA PRO A 205 -6.00 7.76 7.72
C PRO A 205 -5.81 6.70 8.82
N PHE A 206 -4.56 6.51 9.30
CA PHE A 206 -4.20 5.45 10.25
C PHE A 206 -5.07 5.47 11.50
N HIS A 207 -5.30 6.65 12.09
CA HIS A 207 -6.17 6.72 13.27
C HIS A 207 -7.60 6.24 13.00
N LEU A 208 -8.18 6.52 11.82
CA LEU A 208 -9.53 6.05 11.47
C LEU A 208 -9.56 4.59 11.00
N ARG A 209 -8.50 4.09 10.33
CA ARG A 209 -8.43 2.72 9.80
C ARG A 209 -8.00 1.69 10.85
N CYS A 210 -7.16 2.10 11.79
CA CYS A 210 -6.54 1.27 12.84
C CYS A 210 -7.04 1.64 14.25
N ALA A 211 -8.13 2.41 14.35
CA ALA A 211 -8.61 3.08 15.57
C ALA A 211 -8.74 2.19 16.82
N ARG A 212 -8.93 0.88 16.68
CA ARG A 212 -9.28 -0.04 17.78
C ARG A 212 -8.75 -1.44 17.53
N SER A 213 -8.21 -2.10 18.57
CA SER A 213 -7.76 -3.50 18.49
C SER A 213 -8.91 -4.46 18.15
N ALA A 214 -8.55 -5.67 17.71
CA ALA A 214 -9.45 -6.73 17.23
C ALA A 214 -10.57 -7.19 18.21
N SER A 215 -10.69 -6.60 19.41
CA SER A 215 -11.59 -7.04 20.48
C SER A 215 -12.73 -6.05 20.81
N SER A 216 -12.91 -4.97 20.05
CA SER A 216 -13.97 -3.99 20.33
C SER A 216 -15.32 -4.35 19.68
N HIS A 217 -16.40 -4.30 20.46
CA HIS A 217 -17.76 -4.67 20.01
C HIS A 217 -18.51 -3.52 19.29
N ALA A 218 -17.90 -2.34 19.16
CA ALA A 218 -18.50 -1.17 18.53
C ALA A 218 -17.80 -0.87 17.19
N ARG A 219 -18.50 -1.18 16.09
CA ARG A 219 -17.96 -1.20 14.71
C ARG A 219 -18.06 0.17 14.04
N GLY A 220 -16.92 0.80 13.76
CA GLY A 220 -16.87 2.04 12.96
C GLY A 220 -16.99 1.74 11.46
N LYS A 221 -17.74 2.56 10.70
CA LYS A 221 -17.86 2.41 9.22
C LYS A 221 -16.54 2.60 8.45
N GLN A 222 -15.47 3.03 9.11
CA GLN A 222 -14.21 3.45 8.50
C GLN A 222 -13.02 2.55 8.79
N GLU A 223 -13.14 1.52 9.63
CA GLU A 223 -12.05 0.58 9.89
C GLU A 223 -11.80 -0.32 8.67
N ALA A 224 -10.54 -0.46 8.25
CA ALA A 224 -10.17 -1.35 7.15
C ALA A 224 -8.67 -1.74 7.25
N PRO A 225 -8.33 -3.04 7.16
CA PRO A 225 -6.96 -3.52 7.29
C PRO A 225 -6.17 -3.35 5.98
N LEU A 226 -6.23 -2.16 5.34
CA LEU A 226 -5.54 -1.89 4.07
C LEU A 226 -4.02 -1.86 4.21
N PHE A 227 -3.51 -1.27 5.30
CA PHE A 227 -2.09 -1.30 5.59
C PHE A 227 -1.60 -2.73 5.85
N LEU A 228 -2.38 -3.55 6.57
CA LEU A 228 -2.10 -4.97 6.72
C LEU A 228 -2.11 -5.70 5.37
N LEU A 229 -3.09 -5.42 4.49
CA LEU A 229 -3.13 -6.02 3.16
C LEU A 229 -1.88 -5.66 2.34
N PHE A 230 -1.38 -4.43 2.47
CA PHE A 230 -0.10 -4.03 1.89
C PHE A 230 1.08 -4.85 2.45
N LEU A 231 1.18 -4.98 3.77
CA LEU A 231 2.25 -5.76 4.41
C LEU A 231 2.19 -7.24 3.99
N ASP A 232 1.01 -7.84 3.89
CA ASP A 232 0.83 -9.21 3.40
C ASP A 232 1.32 -9.34 1.96
N CYS A 233 0.97 -8.40 1.08
CA CYS A 233 1.49 -8.38 -0.29
C CYS A 233 3.03 -8.28 -0.32
N VAL A 234 3.65 -7.47 0.54
CA VAL A 234 5.13 -7.38 0.65
C VAL A 234 5.71 -8.69 1.19
N TRP A 235 5.04 -9.37 2.12
CA TRP A 235 5.42 -10.70 2.58
C TRP A 235 5.32 -11.76 1.45
N GLN A 236 4.32 -11.68 0.57
CA GLN A 236 4.29 -12.54 -0.62
C GLN A 236 5.50 -12.28 -1.53
N LEU A 237 5.90 -11.01 -1.70
CA LEU A 237 7.10 -10.65 -2.48
C LEU A 237 8.38 -11.21 -1.84
N SER A 238 8.56 -11.06 -0.53
CA SER A 238 9.76 -11.58 0.16
C SER A 238 9.86 -13.11 0.02
N ARG A 239 8.73 -13.82 0.03
CA ARG A 239 8.70 -15.27 -0.18
C ARG A 239 9.04 -15.71 -1.59
N GLN A 240 8.54 -14.98 -2.59
CA GLN A 240 8.82 -15.31 -3.99
C GLN A 240 10.23 -14.85 -4.42
N PHE A 241 10.79 -13.84 -3.73
CA PHE A 241 12.11 -13.27 -4.01
C PHE A 241 12.97 -13.20 -2.74
N PRO A 242 13.40 -14.35 -2.19
CA PRO A 242 14.02 -14.45 -0.86
C PRO A 242 15.33 -13.66 -0.70
N PHE A 243 16.00 -13.31 -1.79
CA PHE A 243 17.24 -12.53 -1.77
C PHE A 243 17.04 -11.04 -2.06
N SER A 244 15.85 -10.61 -2.53
CA SER A 244 15.67 -9.28 -3.13
C SER A 244 15.29 -8.17 -2.16
N LEU A 245 14.83 -8.50 -0.94
CA LEU A 245 14.44 -7.54 0.09
C LEU A 245 15.47 -7.57 1.23
N GLU A 246 15.97 -6.40 1.61
CA GLU A 246 16.99 -6.26 2.67
C GLU A 246 16.42 -6.53 4.06
N PHE A 247 15.10 -6.45 4.20
CA PHE A 247 14.40 -6.69 5.45
C PHE A 247 13.62 -8.01 5.42
N GLY A 248 13.51 -8.64 6.60
CA GLY A 248 12.80 -9.89 6.80
C GLY A 248 11.36 -9.71 7.26
N GLU A 249 10.70 -10.85 7.49
CA GLU A 249 9.34 -10.93 8.03
C GLU A 249 9.18 -10.19 9.37
N GLN A 250 10.21 -10.20 10.20
CA GLN A 250 10.21 -9.50 11.50
C GLN A 250 9.92 -8.01 11.36
N LEU A 251 10.41 -7.34 10.31
CA LEU A 251 10.07 -5.93 10.08
C LEU A 251 8.58 -5.76 9.82
N LEU A 252 8.00 -6.62 8.99
CA LEU A 252 6.59 -6.54 8.62
C LEU A 252 5.68 -6.82 9.83
N LEU A 253 6.05 -7.75 10.70
CA LEU A 253 5.36 -8.00 11.98
C LEU A 253 5.45 -6.80 12.92
N THR A 254 6.65 -6.24 13.12
CA THR A 254 6.85 -5.04 13.94
C THR A 254 6.05 -3.85 13.42
N LEU A 255 6.01 -3.64 12.10
CA LEU A 255 5.20 -2.60 11.45
C LEU A 255 3.71 -2.83 11.66
N PHE A 256 3.24 -4.07 11.55
CA PHE A 256 1.86 -4.43 11.84
C PHE A 256 1.50 -4.08 13.28
N ASP A 257 2.25 -4.58 14.27
CA ASP A 257 1.93 -4.35 15.67
C ASP A 257 1.92 -2.84 15.99
N ASN A 258 2.90 -2.08 15.50
CA ASN A 258 2.98 -0.62 15.71
C ASN A 258 1.96 0.21 14.90
N ALA A 259 1.31 -0.35 13.88
CA ALA A 259 0.24 0.35 13.19
C ALA A 259 -1.09 0.32 13.99
N TYR A 260 -1.28 -0.70 14.84
CA TYR A 260 -2.49 -0.86 15.65
C TYR A 260 -2.30 -0.45 17.11
N ALA A 261 -1.13 -0.70 17.68
CA ALA A 261 -0.78 -0.33 19.06
C ALA A 261 0.70 0.04 19.13
N SER A 262 1.01 1.30 19.46
CA SER A 262 2.37 1.81 19.41
C SER A 262 2.66 2.79 20.53
N ALA A 263 3.90 2.76 21.00
CA ALA A 263 4.49 3.79 21.85
C ALA A 263 5.06 4.98 21.03
N TYR A 264 5.02 4.90 19.70
CA TYR A 264 5.62 5.85 18.78
C TYR A 264 4.57 6.68 18.05
N GLY A 265 4.95 7.88 17.61
CA GLY A 265 4.07 8.77 16.85
C GLY A 265 4.00 8.47 15.35
N THR A 266 4.77 7.51 14.85
CA THR A 266 4.93 7.26 13.40
C THR A 266 3.59 7.03 12.70
N PHE A 267 2.69 6.21 13.26
CA PHE A 267 1.38 5.89 12.67
C PHE A 267 0.20 6.63 13.33
N LEU A 268 0.46 7.73 14.06
CA LEU A 268 -0.60 8.56 14.64
C LEU A 268 -1.21 9.55 13.61
N CYS A 269 -2.43 9.99 13.92
CA CYS A 269 -3.25 10.94 13.13
C CYS A 269 -3.66 10.39 11.74
N ASN A 270 -4.35 11.21 10.94
CA ASN A 270 -4.83 10.80 9.62
C ASN A 270 -4.13 11.47 8.42
N ASN A 271 -3.43 12.57 8.63
CA ASN A 271 -2.76 13.35 7.58
C ASN A 271 -1.66 14.26 8.18
N GLU A 272 -0.79 14.81 7.33
CA GLU A 272 0.34 15.69 7.72
C GLU A 272 -0.14 16.95 8.48
N LYS A 273 -1.29 17.51 8.11
CA LYS A 273 -1.89 18.66 8.82
C LYS A 273 -2.22 18.33 10.27
N GLU A 274 -2.93 17.24 10.51
CA GLU A 274 -3.25 16.78 11.86
C GLU A 274 -1.99 16.47 12.67
N ARG A 275 -0.99 15.82 12.05
CA ARG A 275 0.30 15.51 12.70
C ARG A 275 1.02 16.79 13.14
N SER A 276 0.96 17.84 12.31
CA SER A 276 1.55 19.15 12.61
C SER A 276 0.78 19.86 13.73
N LEU A 277 -0.56 19.84 13.68
CA LEU A 277 -1.41 20.43 14.73
C LEU A 277 -1.21 19.74 16.08
N CYS A 278 -1.06 18.42 16.08
CA CYS A 278 -0.79 17.62 17.28
C CYS A 278 0.68 17.66 17.70
N LYS A 279 1.57 18.36 16.97
CA LYS A 279 3.02 18.44 17.25
C LYS A 279 3.63 17.06 17.46
N VAL A 280 3.28 16.10 16.60
CA VAL A 280 3.68 14.69 16.77
C VAL A 280 5.20 14.54 16.77
N LYS A 281 5.90 15.29 15.93
CA LYS A 281 7.38 15.23 15.82
C LYS A 281 8.07 15.68 17.11
N GLU A 282 7.46 16.60 17.84
CA GLU A 282 7.99 17.18 19.08
C GLU A 282 7.52 16.43 20.33
N SER A 283 6.33 15.85 20.30
CA SER A 283 5.68 15.23 21.48
C SER A 283 5.81 13.71 21.55
N THR A 284 6.35 13.07 20.51
CA THR A 284 6.45 11.61 20.43
C THR A 284 7.79 11.15 19.86
N HIS A 285 8.14 9.89 20.13
CA HIS A 285 9.30 9.25 19.52
C HIS A 285 8.95 8.66 18.15
N SER A 286 9.93 8.63 17.24
CA SER A 286 9.80 8.00 15.93
C SER A 286 10.13 6.51 16.02
N LEU A 287 9.28 5.66 15.45
CA LEU A 287 9.54 4.22 15.28
C LEU A 287 10.82 3.99 14.47
N TRP A 288 11.08 4.83 13.48
CA TRP A 288 12.29 4.74 12.65
C TRP A 288 13.56 4.99 13.44
N ALA A 289 13.51 5.89 14.43
CA ALA A 289 14.66 6.17 15.29
C ALA A 289 15.04 4.94 16.14
N TRP A 290 14.04 4.20 16.63
CA TRP A 290 14.27 2.96 17.37
C TRP A 290 14.69 1.81 16.45
N LEU A 291 13.97 1.57 15.34
CA LEU A 291 14.28 0.49 14.39
C LEU A 291 15.69 0.57 13.80
N ASN A 292 16.22 1.78 13.64
CA ASN A 292 17.53 2.00 13.05
C ASN A 292 18.69 1.97 14.07
N GLN A 293 18.41 1.75 15.36
CA GLN A 293 19.45 1.44 16.34
C GLN A 293 20.17 0.14 15.94
N PRO A 294 21.50 0.04 16.05
CA PRO A 294 22.25 -1.11 15.53
C PRO A 294 21.74 -2.47 16.01
N GLU A 295 21.42 -2.60 17.29
CA GLU A 295 20.94 -3.85 17.91
C GLU A 295 19.57 -4.27 17.37
N GLU A 296 18.66 -3.32 17.18
CA GLU A 296 17.33 -3.58 16.65
C GLU A 296 17.34 -3.78 15.15
N LYS A 297 18.10 -2.96 14.41
CA LYS A 297 18.24 -3.04 12.96
C LYS A 297 18.60 -4.46 12.53
N GLN A 298 19.58 -5.07 13.18
CA GLN A 298 20.07 -6.41 12.85
C GLN A 298 19.01 -7.52 12.97
N LYS A 299 17.98 -7.35 13.81
CA LYS A 299 16.88 -8.32 13.96
C LYS A 299 15.89 -8.27 12.79
N HIS A 300 15.89 -7.16 12.06
CA HIS A 300 14.94 -6.90 10.98
C HIS A 300 15.55 -7.10 9.59
N LEU A 301 16.86 -7.31 9.50
CA LEU A 301 17.56 -7.57 8.24
C LEU A 301 17.39 -9.01 7.79
N ASN A 302 17.29 -9.18 6.48
CA ASN A 302 17.34 -10.47 5.81
C ASN A 302 18.81 -10.86 5.56
N PRO A 303 19.33 -11.91 6.21
CA PRO A 303 20.72 -12.33 6.01
C PRO A 303 21.00 -12.82 4.60
N LEU A 304 19.96 -13.22 3.85
CA LEU A 304 20.08 -13.66 2.45
C LEU A 304 20.02 -12.49 1.47
N TYR A 305 19.96 -11.24 1.92
CA TYR A 305 19.84 -10.13 0.99
C TYR A 305 21.03 -10.02 0.03
N SER A 306 20.71 -9.95 -1.26
CA SER A 306 21.64 -9.58 -2.32
C SER A 306 20.98 -8.51 -3.17
N HIS A 307 21.72 -7.44 -3.46
CA HIS A 307 21.20 -6.36 -4.29
C HIS A 307 20.75 -6.89 -5.65
N ASN A 308 19.45 -6.76 -5.92
CA ASN A 308 18.83 -7.16 -7.18
C ASN A 308 18.33 -5.91 -7.92
N PRO A 309 19.01 -5.43 -8.96
CA PRO A 309 18.64 -4.22 -9.68
C PRO A 309 17.40 -4.41 -10.59
N LEU A 310 16.97 -5.65 -10.82
CA LEU A 310 15.89 -5.97 -11.76
C LEU A 310 14.51 -5.76 -11.13
N VAL A 311 13.52 -5.51 -11.97
CA VAL A 311 12.10 -5.55 -11.61
C VAL A 311 11.72 -6.96 -11.17
N ILE A 312 11.00 -7.09 -10.06
CA ILE A 312 10.55 -8.38 -9.53
C ILE A 312 9.10 -8.66 -9.95
N TRP A 313 8.86 -9.67 -10.79
CA TRP A 313 7.52 -10.00 -11.30
C TRP A 313 6.90 -11.17 -10.52
N PRO A 314 6.12 -10.93 -9.45
CA PRO A 314 5.53 -12.02 -8.69
C PRO A 314 4.50 -12.79 -9.49
N SER A 315 4.44 -14.10 -9.25
CA SER A 315 3.31 -14.92 -9.63
C SER A 315 2.10 -14.56 -8.78
N VAL A 316 0.99 -14.27 -9.45
CA VAL A 316 -0.32 -13.97 -8.85
C VAL A 316 -1.33 -15.10 -9.06
N GLU A 317 -0.86 -16.29 -9.46
CA GLU A 317 -1.68 -17.49 -9.51
C GLU A 317 -2.11 -17.91 -8.10
N PRO A 318 -3.35 -18.40 -7.90
CA PRO A 318 -3.84 -18.77 -6.57
C PRO A 318 -2.90 -19.71 -5.80
N GLN A 319 -2.26 -20.69 -6.47
CA GLN A 319 -1.31 -21.58 -5.80
C GLN A 319 -0.01 -20.92 -5.33
N SER A 320 0.32 -19.72 -5.83
CA SER A 320 1.53 -18.97 -5.46
C SER A 320 1.29 -18.06 -4.24
N ILE A 321 0.04 -17.72 -3.95
CA ILE A 321 -0.35 -16.89 -2.82
C ILE A 321 -0.62 -17.80 -1.61
N GLN A 322 0.09 -17.57 -0.51
CA GLN A 322 -0.05 -18.40 0.70
C GLN A 322 -0.53 -17.59 1.89
N LEU A 323 -1.08 -18.28 2.88
CA LEU A 323 -1.40 -17.66 4.16
C LEU A 323 -0.10 -17.20 4.85
N TRP A 324 -0.08 -15.96 5.32
CA TRP A 324 0.99 -15.44 6.18
C TRP A 324 0.94 -16.06 7.57
N GLN A 325 1.47 -17.28 7.70
CA GLN A 325 1.39 -18.08 8.92
C GLN A 325 2.08 -17.39 10.11
N GLY A 326 3.23 -16.75 9.90
CA GLY A 326 3.97 -16.02 10.94
C GLY A 326 3.20 -14.85 11.55
N LEU A 327 2.16 -14.35 10.88
CA LEU A 327 1.23 -13.37 11.46
C LEU A 327 -0.05 -14.02 11.96
N PHE A 328 -0.76 -14.75 11.09
CA PHE A 328 -2.13 -15.21 11.37
C PHE A 328 -2.19 -16.43 12.28
N LEU A 329 -1.14 -17.25 12.33
CA LEU A 329 -1.06 -18.44 13.18
C LEU A 329 -0.07 -18.27 14.34
N ARG A 330 0.44 -17.05 14.57
CA ARG A 330 1.52 -16.76 15.54
C ARG A 330 1.21 -17.15 16.98
N TRP A 331 -0.07 -17.24 17.35
CA TRP A 331 -0.52 -17.63 18.69
C TRP A 331 -0.89 -19.11 18.83
N ILE A 332 -0.94 -19.85 17.72
CA ILE A 332 -1.31 -21.27 17.68
C ILE A 332 -0.12 -22.15 17.37
N ARG A 333 0.75 -21.70 16.45
CA ARG A 333 1.94 -22.46 16.05
C ARG A 333 3.16 -21.87 16.76
N PRO A 334 3.94 -22.68 17.51
CA PRO A 334 5.22 -22.26 18.04
C PRO A 334 6.15 -21.81 16.90
N SER A 335 6.81 -20.66 17.07
CA SER A 335 7.82 -20.16 16.14
C SER A 335 9.19 -20.84 16.31
N GLN A 336 9.39 -21.60 17.39
CA GLN A 336 10.70 -22.13 17.81
C GLN A 336 11.51 -22.75 16.66
N HIS A 337 10.92 -23.64 15.87
CA HIS A 337 11.63 -24.29 14.76
C HIS A 337 12.00 -23.34 13.62
N LEU A 338 11.16 -22.32 13.37
CA LEU A 338 11.46 -21.28 12.39
C LEU A 338 12.56 -20.36 12.91
N ASP A 339 12.53 -20.02 14.20
CA ASP A 339 13.54 -19.19 14.85
C ASP A 339 14.90 -19.91 14.86
N GLU A 340 14.92 -21.21 15.17
CA GLU A 340 16.09 -22.09 15.08
C GLU A 340 16.64 -22.14 13.65
N ALA A 341 15.78 -22.33 12.65
CA ALA A 341 16.18 -22.35 11.25
C ALA A 341 16.77 -21.00 10.78
N TRP A 342 16.19 -19.89 11.22
CA TRP A 342 16.70 -18.56 10.88
C TRP A 342 18.02 -18.23 11.58
N ALA A 343 18.17 -18.64 12.84
CA ALA A 343 19.44 -18.53 13.56
C ALA A 343 20.54 -19.33 12.83
N GLU A 344 20.19 -20.51 12.32
CA GLU A 344 21.09 -21.34 11.52
C GLU A 344 21.50 -20.68 10.21
N ILE A 345 20.54 -20.17 9.45
CA ILE A 345 20.80 -19.45 8.20
C ILE A 345 21.76 -18.29 8.46
N LYS A 346 21.51 -17.50 9.52
CA LYS A 346 22.36 -16.37 9.87
C LYS A 346 23.79 -16.82 10.19
N ARG A 347 23.95 -17.89 10.98
CA ARG A 347 25.26 -18.48 11.29
C ARG A 347 26.02 -18.95 10.05
N LEU A 348 25.32 -19.56 9.08
CA LEU A 348 25.93 -20.04 7.84
C LEU A 348 26.37 -18.90 6.91
N VAL A 349 25.63 -17.79 6.89
CA VAL A 349 25.98 -16.61 6.11
C VAL A 349 27.16 -15.85 6.73
N GLU A 350 27.18 -15.70 8.06
CA GLU A 350 28.26 -14.99 8.78
C GLU A 350 29.56 -15.79 8.89
N GLY A 351 29.48 -17.13 8.76
CA GLY A 351 30.63 -18.03 8.81
C GLY A 351 31.37 -18.22 7.48
N ASN A 352 30.83 -17.70 6.37
CA ASN A 352 31.45 -17.64 5.05
C ASN A 352 31.92 -16.21 4.74
#